data_AF-A0A3M5VB18-F1
#
_entry.id   AF-A0A3M5VB18-F1
#
_cell.length_a   1.000
_cell.length_b   1.000
_cell.length_c   1.000
_cell.angle_alpha   90.00
_cell.angle_beta   90.00
_cell.angle_gamma   90.00
#
_symmetry.space_group_name_H-M   'P 1'
#
loop_
_entity.id
_entity.type
_entity.pdbx_description
1 polymer ?
#
loop_
_entity_poly.entity_id
_entity_poly.type
_entity_poly.pdbx_seq_one_letter_code
_entity_poly.pdbx_strand_id
1 'polypeptide(L)'
;MVFAVIVAWTAIMMLRAGDDDDEEVDYSQHMAYRFAKKLFPVWPKLHGSNFFVRRSVLEEEVKKPENAGITLAAKGALFATPLFLCLVVAEISDVLFAFDSVPAIIAVSREPLIVFSAMLFAILGLRTLYFVLEALKRYLVHLEKAVIALLFFIAIKLGLNATNHLFHHGYEISANASLLVVVVVLIIGIVASLLFPGKEEPAEEKA
;
A
#
# COMPACT_ATOMS: atom_id res chain seq x y z
N MET A 1 24.16 -1.94 6.38
CA MET A 1 24.15 -3.25 5.68
C MET A 1 22.80 -3.96 5.80
N VAL A 2 22.28 -4.26 7.00
CA VAL A 2 20.97 -4.95 7.17
C VAL A 2 19.83 -4.25 6.42
N PHE A 3 19.72 -2.92 6.56
CA PHE A 3 18.70 -2.15 5.86
C PHE A 3 18.79 -2.25 4.33
N ALA A 4 20.01 -2.25 3.76
CA ALA A 4 20.22 -2.40 2.31
C ALA A 4 19.74 -3.78 1.82
N VAL A 5 19.99 -4.84 2.62
CA VAL A 5 19.53 -6.20 2.32
C VAL A 5 18.00 -6.29 2.36
N ILE A 6 17.37 -5.65 3.35
CA ILE A 6 15.91 -5.60 3.46
C ILE A 6 15.30 -4.90 2.24
N VAL A 7 15.85 -3.75 1.84
CA VAL A 7 15.36 -2.99 0.67
C VAL A 7 15.57 -3.76 -0.64
N ALA A 8 16.70 -4.47 -0.78
CA ALA A 8 16.92 -5.34 -1.94
C ALA A 8 15.91 -6.50 -1.97
N TRP A 9 15.64 -7.10 -0.80
CA TRP A 9 14.67 -8.18 -0.67
C TRP A 9 13.25 -7.72 -1.04
N THR A 10 12.83 -6.53 -0.61
CA THR A 10 11.52 -5.98 -0.99
C THR A 10 11.43 -5.70 -2.49
N ALA A 11 12.48 -5.16 -3.12
CA ALA A 11 12.50 -4.95 -4.56
C ALA A 11 12.34 -6.26 -5.36
N ILE A 12 13.04 -7.32 -4.94
CA ILE A 12 12.93 -8.65 -5.55
C ILE A 12 11.54 -9.26 -5.33
N MET A 13 10.97 -9.07 -4.15
CA MET A 13 9.63 -9.56 -3.84
C MET A 13 8.57 -8.90 -4.73
N MET A 14 8.62 -7.57 -4.90
CA MET A 14 7.68 -6.84 -5.77
C MET A 14 7.83 -7.27 -7.24
N LEU A 15 9.07 -7.45 -7.71
CA LEU A 15 9.30 -7.94 -9.08
C LEU A 15 8.71 -9.34 -9.31
N ARG A 16 8.68 -10.19 -8.28
CA ARG A 16 8.06 -11.53 -8.35
C ARG A 16 6.54 -11.52 -8.18
N ALA A 17 5.95 -10.43 -7.69
CA ALA A 17 4.50 -10.29 -7.52
C ALA A 17 3.81 -9.68 -8.75
N GLY A 18 4.54 -8.94 -9.59
CA GLY A 18 4.00 -8.19 -10.74
C GLY A 18 3.58 -9.01 -11.98
N ASP A 19 3.43 -10.34 -11.87
CA ASP A 19 2.90 -11.21 -12.94
C ASP A 19 1.46 -11.69 -12.64
N ASP A 20 0.88 -11.34 -11.48
CA ASP A 20 -0.44 -11.81 -11.01
C ASP A 20 -1.55 -10.72 -11.06
N ASP A 21 -1.42 -9.71 -11.93
CA ASP A 21 -2.39 -8.59 -12.02
C ASP A 21 -3.72 -8.94 -12.76
N ASP A 22 -3.83 -10.13 -13.37
CA ASP A 22 -4.97 -10.54 -14.20
C ASP A 22 -5.91 -11.59 -13.54
N GLU A 23 -5.62 -12.06 -12.33
CA GLU A 23 -6.53 -12.95 -11.58
C GLU A 23 -7.16 -12.19 -10.41
N GLU A 24 -8.48 -12.31 -10.22
CA GLU A 24 -9.17 -11.85 -9.00
C GLU A 24 -8.40 -12.37 -7.77
N VAL A 25 -7.55 -11.52 -7.19
CA VAL A 25 -6.66 -11.93 -6.11
C VAL A 25 -7.52 -12.32 -4.91
N ASP A 26 -7.70 -13.62 -4.72
CA ASP A 26 -8.40 -14.16 -3.57
C ASP A 26 -7.55 -13.93 -2.31
N TYR A 27 -7.72 -12.75 -1.70
CA TYR A 27 -7.06 -12.36 -0.47
C TYR A 27 -7.40 -13.27 0.73
N SER A 28 -8.29 -14.27 0.57
CA SER A 28 -8.64 -15.25 1.61
C SER A 28 -7.46 -16.14 2.06
N GLN A 29 -6.40 -16.23 1.26
CA GLN A 29 -5.22 -17.05 1.56
C GLN A 29 -4.11 -16.27 2.29
N HIS A 30 -4.15 -14.94 2.29
CA HIS A 30 -3.03 -14.13 2.77
C HIS A 30 -2.86 -14.20 4.31
N MET A 31 -1.62 -14.12 4.78
CA MET A 31 -1.29 -14.05 6.23
C MET A 31 -2.07 -12.95 6.95
N ALA A 32 -2.30 -11.83 6.25
CA ALA A 32 -3.12 -10.72 6.72
C ALA A 32 -4.58 -11.12 7.00
N TYR A 33 -5.20 -11.93 6.14
CA TYR A 33 -6.55 -12.45 6.35
C TYR A 33 -6.60 -13.44 7.53
N ARG A 34 -5.60 -14.31 7.69
CA ARG A 34 -5.54 -15.24 8.83
C ARG A 34 -5.36 -14.50 10.16
N PHE A 35 -4.57 -13.44 10.18
CA PHE A 35 -4.38 -12.59 11.36
C PHE A 35 -5.64 -11.77 11.67
N ALA A 36 -6.26 -11.19 10.63
CA ALA A 36 -7.54 -10.49 10.73
C ALA A 36 -8.66 -11.41 11.24
N LYS A 37 -8.76 -12.66 10.73
CA LYS A 37 -9.74 -13.68 11.17
C LYS A 37 -9.55 -14.11 12.63
N LYS A 38 -8.32 -14.01 13.15
CA LYS A 38 -8.02 -14.32 14.56
C LYS A 38 -8.47 -13.20 15.50
N LEU A 39 -8.50 -11.96 15.02
CA LEU A 39 -8.90 -10.78 15.80
C LEU A 39 -10.38 -10.41 15.62
N PHE A 40 -10.96 -10.61 14.43
CA PHE A 40 -12.34 -10.27 14.11
C PHE A 40 -12.99 -11.25 13.11
N PRO A 41 -14.30 -11.54 13.25
CA PRO A 41 -15.04 -12.23 12.21
C PRO A 41 -15.21 -11.31 10.97
N VAL A 42 -14.55 -11.62 9.86
CA VAL A 42 -14.58 -10.83 8.62
C VAL A 42 -15.50 -11.48 7.58
N TRP A 43 -16.35 -10.68 6.94
CA TRP A 43 -17.16 -11.08 5.79
C TRP A 43 -16.43 -10.67 4.49
N PRO A 44 -16.25 -11.59 3.51
CA PRO A 44 -15.36 -11.33 2.37
C PRO A 44 -16.00 -10.49 1.25
N LYS A 45 -17.33 -10.32 1.20
CA LYS A 45 -17.99 -9.50 0.17
C LYS A 45 -18.28 -8.08 0.65
N LEU A 46 -18.25 -7.12 -0.28
CA LEU A 46 -18.71 -5.76 -0.02
C LEU A 46 -20.22 -5.76 0.22
N HIS A 47 -20.67 -5.10 1.28
CA HIS A 47 -22.09 -4.92 1.57
C HIS A 47 -22.40 -3.43 1.70
N GLY A 48 -22.68 -2.80 0.54
CA GLY A 48 -22.92 -1.35 0.46
C GLY A 48 -21.78 -0.55 1.11
N SER A 49 -22.13 0.49 1.87
CA SER A 49 -21.21 1.37 2.59
C SER A 49 -21.03 1.03 4.08
N ASN A 50 -21.47 -0.15 4.53
CA ASN A 50 -21.46 -0.50 5.95
C ASN A 50 -20.12 -1.12 6.37
N PHE A 51 -19.50 -0.59 7.42
CA PHE A 51 -18.27 -1.16 8.00
C PHE A 51 -18.51 -2.43 8.80
N PHE A 52 -19.70 -2.58 9.37
CA PHE A 52 -20.09 -3.75 10.15
C PHE A 52 -21.46 -4.25 9.72
N VAL A 53 -21.58 -5.57 9.61
CA VAL A 53 -22.83 -6.25 9.25
C VAL A 53 -23.20 -7.21 10.36
N ARG A 54 -24.49 -7.27 10.69
CA ARG A 54 -25.01 -8.22 11.70
C ARG A 54 -25.16 -9.60 11.10
N ARG A 55 -24.97 -10.61 11.93
CA ARG A 55 -25.12 -12.02 11.55
C ARG A 55 -26.46 -12.35 10.88
N SER A 56 -27.57 -11.79 11.37
CA SER A 56 -28.91 -12.06 10.83
C SER A 56 -29.05 -11.70 9.35
N VAL A 57 -28.39 -10.63 8.91
CA VAL A 57 -28.39 -10.19 7.52
C VAL A 57 -27.48 -11.09 6.67
N LEU A 58 -26.34 -11.50 7.22
CA LEU A 58 -25.42 -12.42 6.55
C LEU A 58 -25.99 -13.84 6.39
N GLU A 59 -26.83 -14.30 7.32
CA GLU A 59 -27.49 -15.61 7.24
C GLU A 59 -28.52 -15.67 6.10
N GLU A 60 -29.14 -14.55 5.73
CA GLU A 60 -29.97 -14.43 4.54
C GLU A 60 -29.11 -14.35 3.27
N GLU A 61 -28.00 -13.63 3.33
CA GLU A 61 -27.09 -13.43 2.20
C GLU A 61 -26.34 -14.73 1.81
N VAL A 62 -26.00 -15.58 2.77
CA VAL A 62 -25.39 -16.91 2.55
C VAL A 62 -26.36 -17.88 1.84
N LYS A 63 -27.68 -17.69 1.96
CA LYS A 63 -28.68 -18.54 1.29
C LYS A 63 -28.82 -18.24 -0.20
N LYS A 64 -28.28 -17.12 -0.70
CA LYS A 64 -28.28 -16.80 -2.12
C LYS A 64 -27.35 -17.75 -2.89
N PRO A 65 -27.74 -18.22 -4.09
CA PRO A 65 -26.93 -19.15 -4.88
C PRO A 65 -25.54 -18.61 -5.24
N GLU A 66 -25.37 -17.29 -5.32
CA GLU A 66 -24.09 -16.61 -5.58
C GLU A 66 -23.08 -16.66 -4.42
N ASN A 67 -23.49 -17.11 -3.23
CA ASN A 67 -22.66 -17.18 -2.02
C ASN A 67 -22.50 -18.62 -1.51
N ALA A 68 -22.87 -19.62 -2.32
CA ALA A 68 -22.80 -21.04 -2.00
C ALA A 68 -21.34 -21.50 -1.85
N GLY A 69 -20.80 -21.33 -0.64
CA GLY A 69 -19.42 -21.66 -0.29
C GLY A 69 -18.88 -20.88 0.91
N ILE A 70 -19.48 -19.74 1.25
CA ILE A 70 -19.06 -18.92 2.38
C ILE A 70 -19.71 -19.43 3.67
N THR A 71 -18.90 -19.96 4.59
CA THR A 71 -19.38 -20.42 5.90
C THR A 71 -19.12 -19.36 6.98
N LEU A 72 -20.14 -19.08 7.79
CA LEU A 72 -20.02 -18.20 8.96
C LEU A 72 -19.26 -18.92 10.08
N ALA A 73 -17.93 -18.94 10.00
CA ALA A 73 -17.06 -19.72 10.89
C ALA A 73 -17.06 -19.23 12.36
N ALA A 74 -17.48 -17.99 12.64
CA ALA A 74 -17.41 -17.39 13.97
C ALA A 74 -18.80 -17.18 14.58
N LYS A 75 -18.96 -17.38 15.89
CA LYS A 75 -20.20 -17.15 16.66
C LYS A 75 -20.46 -15.67 17.02
N GLY A 76 -19.80 -14.72 16.34
CA GLY A 76 -19.97 -13.29 16.60
C GLY A 76 -21.32 -12.75 16.10
N ALA A 77 -21.87 -11.76 16.80
CA ALA A 77 -23.11 -11.07 16.38
C ALA A 77 -22.85 -9.98 15.31
N LEU A 78 -21.62 -9.46 15.25
CA LEU A 78 -21.14 -8.45 14.31
C LEU A 78 -19.97 -9.01 13.51
N PHE A 79 -19.97 -8.75 12.21
CA PHE A 79 -18.91 -9.10 11.26
C PHE A 79 -18.37 -7.81 10.63
N ALA A 80 -17.06 -7.72 10.47
CA ALA A 80 -16.40 -6.62 9.78
C ALA A 80 -16.44 -6.82 8.26
N THR A 81 -16.63 -5.76 7.49
CA THR A 81 -16.59 -5.81 6.03
C THR A 81 -15.19 -5.51 5.49
N PRO A 82 -14.90 -5.78 4.20
CA PRO A 82 -13.61 -5.44 3.60
C PRO A 82 -13.32 -3.94 3.65
N LEU A 83 -14.35 -3.08 3.64
CA LEU A 83 -14.20 -1.62 3.80
C LEU A 83 -13.59 -1.25 5.17
N PHE A 84 -13.98 -1.95 6.23
CA PHE A 84 -13.41 -1.72 7.56
C PHE A 84 -11.94 -2.18 7.60
N LEU A 85 -11.63 -3.31 6.97
CA LEU A 85 -10.25 -3.79 6.87
C LEU A 85 -9.39 -2.81 6.07
N CYS A 86 -9.90 -2.28 4.96
CA CYS A 86 -9.23 -1.25 4.17
C CYS A 86 -8.94 0.01 5.01
N LEU A 87 -9.92 0.49 5.79
CA LEU A 87 -9.74 1.62 6.72
C LEU A 87 -8.65 1.35 7.76
N VAL A 88 -8.64 0.16 8.36
CA VAL A 88 -7.62 -0.21 9.36
C VAL A 88 -6.23 -0.30 8.73
N VAL A 89 -6.11 -0.88 7.54
CA VAL A 89 -4.83 -0.95 6.82
C VAL A 89 -4.33 0.45 6.44
N ALA A 90 -5.21 1.34 6.00
CA ALA A 90 -4.92 2.74 5.73
C ALA A 90 -4.35 3.46 6.97
N GLU A 91 -5.09 3.45 8.08
CA GLU A 91 -4.66 4.09 9.34
C GLU A 91 -3.34 3.52 9.87
N ILE A 92 -3.14 2.19 9.78
CA ILE A 92 -1.88 1.56 10.18
C ILE A 92 -0.74 2.02 9.25
N SER A 93 -0.99 2.12 7.95
CA SER A 93 0.02 2.57 6.98
C SER A 93 0.46 4.00 7.26
N ASP A 94 -0.46 4.90 7.64
CA ASP A 94 -0.13 6.28 8.01
C ASP A 94 0.73 6.36 9.25
N VAL A 95 0.42 5.55 10.28
CA VAL A 95 1.26 5.45 11.49
C VAL A 95 2.64 4.90 11.14
N LEU A 96 2.73 3.93 10.23
CA LEU A 96 4.02 3.39 9.76
C LEU A 96 4.82 4.45 8.97
N PHE A 97 4.17 5.25 8.13
CA PHE A 97 4.83 6.37 7.43
C PHE A 97 5.26 7.50 8.37
N ALA A 98 4.56 7.70 9.49
CA ALA A 98 4.96 8.66 10.51
C ALA A 98 6.34 8.32 11.10
N PHE A 99 6.76 7.06 11.16
CA PHE A 99 8.07 6.69 11.72
C PHE A 99 9.26 7.26 10.95
N ASP A 100 9.16 7.43 9.63
CA ASP A 100 10.23 8.03 8.81
C ASP A 100 10.03 9.55 8.63
N SER A 101 8.78 9.97 8.42
CA SER A 101 8.47 11.38 8.18
C SER A 101 8.59 12.27 9.44
N VAL A 102 8.34 11.74 10.64
CA VAL A 102 8.49 12.51 11.90
C VAL A 102 9.94 12.90 12.18
N PRO A 103 10.93 11.97 12.16
CA PRO A 103 12.34 12.35 12.30
C PRO A 103 12.78 13.36 11.25
N ALA A 104 12.34 13.21 10.00
CA ALA A 104 12.68 14.13 8.92
C ALA A 104 12.13 15.54 9.15
N ILE A 105 10.87 15.67 9.58
CA ILE A 105 10.26 16.98 9.86
C ILE A 105 10.92 17.64 11.08
N ILE A 106 11.20 16.89 12.15
CA ILE A 106 11.87 17.42 13.35
C ILE A 106 13.31 17.89 13.05
N ALA A 107 13.96 17.30 12.05
CA ALA A 107 15.27 17.75 11.58
C ALA A 107 15.21 19.14 10.89
N VAL A 108 14.07 19.49 10.28
CA VAL A 108 13.88 20.75 9.55
C VAL A 108 13.20 21.83 10.41
N SER A 109 12.21 21.44 11.22
CA SER A 109 11.43 22.34 12.07
C SER A 109 11.39 21.85 13.50
N ARG A 110 11.72 22.74 14.44
CA ARG A 110 11.76 22.44 15.88
C ARG A 110 10.50 22.86 16.63
N GLU A 111 9.55 23.50 15.95
CA GLU A 111 8.32 23.99 16.54
C GLU A 111 7.26 22.88 16.57
N PRO A 112 6.92 22.31 17.74
CA PRO A 112 6.04 21.15 17.82
C PRO A 112 4.66 21.41 17.22
N LEU A 113 4.17 22.65 17.33
CA LEU A 113 2.87 23.04 16.78
C LEU A 113 2.81 22.89 15.25
N ILE A 114 3.89 23.23 14.53
CA ILE A 114 3.97 23.05 13.07
C ILE A 114 4.02 21.56 12.73
N VAL A 115 4.81 20.78 13.47
CA VAL A 115 4.94 19.33 13.25
C VAL A 115 3.60 18.62 13.46
N PHE A 116 2.92 18.87 14.58
CA PHE A 116 1.64 18.23 14.90
C PHE A 116 0.52 18.67 13.96
N SER A 117 0.43 19.96 13.63
CA SER A 117 -0.61 20.45 12.72
C SER A 117 -0.43 19.90 11.30
N ALA A 118 0.80 19.81 10.77
CA ALA A 118 1.08 19.23 9.46
C ALA A 118 0.70 17.74 9.39
N MET A 119 1.04 16.95 10.42
CA MET A 119 0.67 15.54 10.48
C MET A 119 -0.84 15.33 10.58
N LEU A 120 -1.54 16.11 11.42
CA LEU A 120 -3.00 16.02 11.53
C LEU A 120 -3.67 16.40 10.21
N PHE A 121 -3.18 17.43 9.52
CA PHE A 121 -3.71 17.81 8.21
C PHE A 121 -3.49 16.74 7.14
N ALA A 122 -2.32 16.09 7.15
CA ALA A 122 -2.03 14.96 6.27
C ALA A 122 -3.05 13.82 6.49
N ILE A 123 -3.30 13.42 7.74
CA ILE A 123 -4.27 12.36 8.06
C ILE A 123 -5.70 12.76 7.64
N LEU A 124 -6.12 14.00 7.92
CA LEU A 124 -7.45 14.49 7.55
C LEU A 124 -7.66 14.54 6.02
N GLY A 125 -6.60 14.81 5.25
CA GLY A 125 -6.64 14.87 3.78
C GLY A 125 -6.68 13.51 3.08
N LEU A 126 -6.33 12.42 3.77
CA LEU A 126 -6.24 11.10 3.12
C LEU A 126 -7.60 10.54 2.71
N ARG A 127 -8.68 10.85 3.44
CA ARG A 127 -10.03 10.39 3.09
C ARG A 127 -10.45 10.82 1.68
N THR A 128 -10.14 12.05 1.29
CA THR A 128 -10.44 12.55 -0.06
C THR A 128 -9.43 12.03 -1.08
N LEU A 129 -8.17 11.83 -0.67
CA LEU A 129 -7.14 11.28 -1.55
C LEU A 129 -7.38 9.81 -1.91
N TYR A 130 -8.01 9.00 -1.05
CA TYR A 130 -8.34 7.61 -1.39
C TYR A 130 -9.25 7.48 -2.61
N PHE A 131 -10.27 8.33 -2.72
CA PHE A 131 -11.14 8.38 -3.91
C PHE A 131 -10.37 8.80 -5.16
N VAL A 132 -9.49 9.79 -5.03
CA VAL A 132 -8.60 10.22 -6.12
C VAL A 132 -7.65 9.09 -6.51
N LEU A 133 -7.09 8.37 -5.55
CA LEU A 133 -6.15 7.27 -5.76
C LEU A 133 -6.82 6.06 -6.41
N GLU A 134 -8.07 5.76 -6.06
CA GLU A 134 -8.89 4.75 -6.75
C GLU A 134 -9.03 5.08 -8.25
N ALA A 135 -9.36 6.33 -8.56
CA ALA A 135 -9.44 6.78 -9.94
C ALA A 135 -8.05 6.78 -10.63
N LEU A 136 -7.01 7.19 -9.90
CA LEU A 136 -5.65 7.35 -10.43
C LEU A 136 -4.91 6.02 -10.59
N LYS A 137 -5.30 4.97 -9.86
CA LYS A 137 -4.72 3.61 -9.98
C LYS A 137 -4.79 3.12 -11.43
N ARG A 138 -5.88 3.39 -12.14
CA ARG A 138 -6.06 3.04 -13.55
C ARG A 138 -5.07 3.76 -14.49
N TYR A 139 -4.62 4.95 -14.11
CA TYR A 139 -3.71 5.79 -14.90
C TYR A 139 -2.23 5.64 -14.51
N LEU A 140 -1.91 4.98 -13.40
CA LEU A 140 -0.54 4.87 -12.84
C LEU A 140 0.06 3.45 -12.98
N VAL A 141 -0.29 2.73 -14.06
CA VAL A 141 0.10 1.31 -14.27
C VAL A 141 1.61 1.08 -14.25
N HIS A 142 2.42 2.04 -14.71
CA HIS A 142 3.88 1.91 -14.76
C HIS A 142 4.58 2.44 -13.50
N LEU A 143 3.83 2.99 -12.54
CA LEU A 143 4.41 3.55 -11.32
C LEU A 143 5.05 2.46 -10.45
N GLU A 144 4.45 1.27 -10.37
CA GLU A 144 5.04 0.14 -9.63
C GLU A 144 6.42 -0.23 -10.17
N LYS A 145 6.56 -0.34 -11.50
CA LYS A 145 7.85 -0.63 -12.16
C LYS A 145 8.91 0.43 -11.84
N ALA A 146 8.50 1.71 -11.80
CA ALA A 146 9.39 2.81 -11.43
C ALA A 146 9.81 2.73 -9.95
N VAL A 147 8.89 2.36 -9.05
CA VAL A 147 9.19 2.15 -7.63
C VAL A 147 10.15 0.97 -7.43
N ILE A 148 9.95 -0.15 -8.14
CA ILE A 148 10.86 -1.31 -8.09
C ILE A 148 12.28 -0.90 -8.50
N ALA A 149 12.42 -0.18 -9.62
CA ALA A 149 13.70 0.34 -10.08
C ALA A 149 14.37 1.27 -9.04
N LEU A 150 13.56 2.12 -8.39
CA LEU A 150 14.01 3.04 -7.36
C LEU A 150 14.45 2.29 -6.08
N LEU A 151 13.76 1.22 -5.69
CA LEU A 151 14.17 0.39 -4.55
C LEU A 151 15.51 -0.31 -4.83
N PHE A 152 15.73 -0.82 -6.04
CA PHE A 152 17.05 -1.35 -6.42
C PHE A 152 18.14 -0.27 -6.36
N PHE A 153 17.86 0.93 -6.87
CA PHE A 153 18.79 2.05 -6.79
C PHE A 153 19.14 2.41 -5.33
N ILE A 154 18.13 2.51 -4.47
CA ILE A 154 18.31 2.80 -3.03
C ILE A 154 19.08 1.69 -2.33
N ALA A 155 18.78 0.42 -2.61
CA ALA A 155 19.50 -0.73 -2.07
C ALA A 155 20.99 -0.72 -2.45
N ILE A 156 21.30 -0.46 -3.72
CA ILE A 156 22.68 -0.32 -4.21
C ILE A 156 23.36 0.86 -3.52
N LYS A 157 22.72 2.02 -3.45
CA LYS A 157 23.27 3.21 -2.77
C LYS A 157 23.59 2.92 -1.30
N LEU A 158 22.66 2.31 -0.56
CA LEU A 158 22.84 1.95 0.84
C LEU A 158 23.92 0.89 1.03
N GLY A 159 24.02 -0.06 0.09
CA GLY A 159 25.07 -1.07 0.06
C GLY A 159 26.45 -0.47 -0.16
N LEU A 160 26.60 0.39 -1.17
CA LEU A 160 27.84 1.12 -1.46
C LEU A 160 28.27 2.00 -0.28
N ASN A 161 27.34 2.74 0.33
CA ASN A 161 27.65 3.55 1.51
C ASN A 161 28.12 2.68 2.70
N ALA A 162 27.50 1.53 2.91
CA ALA A 162 27.94 0.59 3.95
C ALA A 162 29.34 0.00 3.66
N THR A 163 29.64 -0.30 2.40
CA THR A 163 30.96 -0.82 1.97
C THR A 163 32.04 0.26 2.05
N ASN A 164 31.73 1.53 1.79
CA ASN A 164 32.68 2.64 1.93
C ASN A 164 33.20 2.79 3.37
N HIS A 165 32.34 2.62 4.37
CA HIS A 165 32.73 2.64 5.78
C HIS A 165 33.64 1.45 6.18
N LEU A 166 33.65 0.37 5.39
CA LEU A 166 34.48 -0.83 5.62
C LEU A 166 35.76 -0.88 4.77
N PHE A 167 35.78 -0.27 3.58
CA PHE A 167 36.83 -0.47 2.57
C PHE A 167 37.51 0.81 2.06
N HIS A 168 37.25 1.99 2.66
CA HIS A 168 37.92 3.28 2.34
C HIS A 168 37.93 3.68 0.85
N HIS A 169 36.99 3.20 0.04
CA HIS A 169 36.80 3.71 -1.32
C HIS A 169 35.84 4.91 -1.24
N GLY A 170 36.33 6.13 -1.46
CA GLY A 170 35.64 7.39 -1.20
C GLY A 170 34.52 7.79 -2.18
N TYR A 171 33.63 6.88 -2.57
CA TYR A 171 32.49 7.20 -3.45
C TYR A 171 31.25 7.59 -2.63
N GLU A 172 31.24 8.79 -2.08
CA GLU A 172 30.02 9.35 -1.49
C GLU A 172 29.08 9.83 -2.60
N ILE A 173 28.01 9.07 -2.86
CA ILE A 173 26.90 9.58 -3.68
C ILE A 173 26.22 10.69 -2.88
N SER A 174 26.40 11.93 -3.33
CA SER A 174 25.79 13.10 -2.69
C SER A 174 24.28 12.96 -2.60
N ALA A 175 23.70 13.50 -1.51
CA ALA A 175 22.26 13.50 -1.29
C ALA A 175 21.51 14.13 -2.48
N ASN A 176 22.06 15.21 -3.04
CA ASN A 176 21.50 15.94 -4.18
C ASN A 176 21.47 15.08 -5.45
N ALA A 177 22.54 14.34 -5.74
CA ALA A 177 22.57 13.45 -6.91
C ALA A 177 21.52 12.33 -6.79
N SER A 178 21.37 11.77 -5.59
CA SER A 178 20.35 10.72 -5.36
C SER A 178 18.93 11.25 -5.47
N LEU A 179 18.69 12.45 -4.94
CA LEU A 179 17.40 13.12 -5.03
C LEU A 179 17.03 13.34 -6.51
N LEU A 180 17.98 13.78 -7.33
CA LEU A 180 17.77 13.99 -8.75
C LEU A 180 17.40 12.68 -9.47
N VAL A 181 18.12 11.59 -9.19
CA VAL A 181 17.80 10.27 -9.76
C VAL A 181 16.39 9.82 -9.37
N VAL A 182 16.02 9.96 -8.08
CA VAL A 182 14.68 9.62 -7.59
C VAL A 182 13.61 10.42 -8.33
N VAL A 183 13.77 11.73 -8.44
CA VAL A 183 12.82 12.61 -9.13
C VAL A 183 12.69 12.22 -10.61
N VAL A 184 13.80 11.97 -11.30
CA VAL A 184 13.78 11.58 -12.72
C VAL A 184 13.07 10.25 -12.93
N VAL A 185 13.39 9.22 -12.13
CA VAL A 185 12.74 7.90 -12.24
C VAL A 185 11.24 7.99 -12.00
N LEU A 186 10.81 8.76 -10.99
CA LEU A 186 9.38 8.97 -10.71
C LEU A 186 8.67 9.72 -11.83
N ILE A 187 9.27 10.79 -12.36
CA ILE A 187 8.70 11.54 -13.50
C ILE A 187 8.56 10.62 -14.71
N ILE A 188 9.58 9.82 -15.03
CA ILE A 188 9.51 8.85 -16.13
C ILE A 188 8.39 7.84 -15.89
N GLY A 189 8.25 7.32 -14.67
CA GLY A 189 7.17 6.39 -14.31
C GLY A 189 5.78 6.99 -14.49
N ILE A 190 5.58 8.24 -14.04
CA ILE A 190 4.31 8.96 -14.18
C ILE A 190 4.02 9.23 -15.67
N VAL A 191 4.98 9.78 -16.41
CA VAL A 191 4.81 10.09 -17.84
C VAL A 191 4.58 8.82 -18.66
N ALA A 192 5.31 7.74 -18.39
CA ALA A 192 5.08 6.45 -19.03
C ALA A 192 3.68 5.90 -18.73
N SER A 193 3.20 6.06 -17.50
CA SER A 193 1.83 5.63 -17.13
C SER A 193 0.75 6.44 -17.83
N LEU A 194 0.95 7.75 -18.01
CA LEU A 194 0.00 8.62 -18.71
C LEU A 194 0.02 8.44 -20.23
N LEU A 195 1.19 8.14 -20.82
CA LEU A 195 1.32 7.90 -22.27
C LEU A 195 0.87 6.49 -22.67
N PHE A 196 1.05 5.51 -21.78
CA PHE A 196 0.66 4.11 -21.99
C PHE A 196 -0.29 3.65 -20.87
N PRO A 197 -1.54 4.15 -20.84
CA PRO A 197 -2.55 3.63 -19.93
C PRO A 197 -2.81 2.15 -20.23
N GLY A 198 -2.93 1.33 -19.20
CA GLY A 198 -3.27 -0.10 -19.33
C GLY A 198 -4.61 -0.26 -20.05
N LYS A 199 -4.76 -1.37 -20.79
CA LYS A 199 -6.00 -1.67 -21.53
C LYS A 199 -7.21 -1.58 -20.60
N GLU A 200 -8.24 -0.87 -21.06
CA GLU A 200 -9.55 -0.82 -20.39
C GLU A 200 -10.17 -2.21 -20.37
N GLU A 201 -10.42 -2.78 -19.19
CA GLU A 201 -11.48 -3.77 -19.04
C GLU A 201 -12.83 -3.05 -19.11
N PRO A 202 -13.77 -3.49 -19.97
CA PRO A 202 -15.08 -2.88 -20.07
C PRO A 202 -15.81 -3.02 -18.74
N ALA A 203 -16.28 -1.89 -18.21
CA ALA A 203 -17.10 -1.85 -17.02
C ALA A 203 -18.31 -2.78 -17.20
N GLU A 204 -18.39 -3.84 -16.38
CA GLU A 204 -19.64 -4.57 -16.19
C GLU A 204 -20.66 -3.62 -15.54
N GLU A 205 -21.47 -3.03 -16.40
CA GLU A 205 -22.73 -2.36 -16.08
C GLU A 205 -23.67 -3.39 -15.43
N LYS A 206 -23.67 -3.47 -14.10
CA LYS A 206 -24.69 -4.21 -13.35
C LYS A 206 -25.81 -3.25 -12.95
N ALA A 207 -26.83 -3.23 -13.82
CA ALA A 207 -28.18 -2.75 -13.56
C ALA A 207 -28.90 -3.61 -12.51
#